data_AF-A0A7C4SCW2-F1
#
_entry.id   AF-A0A7C4SCW2-F1
#
_cell.length_a   1.000
_cell.length_b   1.000
_cell.length_c   1.000
_cell.angle_alpha   90.00
_cell.angle_beta   90.00
_cell.angle_gamma   90.00
#
_symmetry.space_group_name_H-M   'P 1'
#
loop_
_entity.id
_entity.type
_entity.pdbx_description
1 polymer ?
#
loop_
_entity_poly.entity_id
_entity_poly.type
_entity_poly.pdbx_seq_one_letter_code
_entity_poly.pdbx_strand_id
1 'polypeptide(L)'
;MDETIETLEVQRKALYRKFEALGDFRRGTISVNYRKCGKKNCACAKAGHPGHGPQYLWNTTIKGKSYARGLHFGPELEKYRGETERYREFLKLCEEVVELNERICDLRPVPQIEDRKEMEELKKKFAAMVGQEIEKEVDRLITLMGRDQQRQGHPDLEALEMYIRRAMLEVGGVMLEQLINADGGDYRGRRLSCEEGHVYEFKEYRDKEVLTVLGRIRIRRAYYYDSGCERGYCPKDKDLDMEGTSFSPGVRRMMAKVGAYRPFGKGPEDLKELAGVEVNGKALERVSYGLGERAEGFQQEESEGFVSGKVVPLFSRPISKMYIGMDETGVPVVKAETVGRRGKGEEGEGKTRAVKLGCVFTQTGVDEEGHPVRDEGSTSYVGAIEGIEAFGYRLYGEALRRGLERAQQVSVMGDGALWIWNLAEEHFHGAIQIVDLYHARGHYWNVARGVLGAEEGILKEWTEARRKELDGGKVERVIEAIRNLCPTTEMQEKILKTESAYFEKNKERMRYAEFRKQGLFVGSGVVEAGCRTVIGQRLKFSGMHWTVKGANRIIALRCCILSDRWEEFWEYQASR
;
A
#
# COMPACT_ATOMS: atom_id res chain seq x y z
N MET A 1 43.40 23.52 -20.54
CA MET A 1 42.68 22.27 -20.83
C MET A 1 41.27 22.56 -20.36
N ASP A 2 40.34 22.71 -21.29
CA ASP A 2 38.94 22.94 -20.92
C ASP A 2 38.44 21.71 -20.15
N GLU A 3 37.80 21.94 -19.01
CA GLU A 3 37.25 20.88 -18.19
C GLU A 3 36.02 20.29 -18.88
N THR A 4 36.08 19.01 -19.24
CA THR A 4 34.96 18.30 -19.85
C THR A 4 34.24 17.46 -18.80
N ILE A 5 32.93 17.25 -18.97
CA ILE A 5 32.12 16.36 -18.11
C ILE A 5 32.80 14.98 -17.97
N GLU A 6 33.32 14.44 -19.07
CA GLU A 6 34.00 13.15 -19.10
C GLU A 6 35.25 13.11 -18.20
N THR A 7 36.05 14.18 -18.20
CA THR A 7 37.22 14.29 -17.32
C THR A 7 36.84 14.41 -15.84
N LEU A 8 35.79 15.18 -15.53
CA LEU A 8 35.29 15.33 -14.15
C LEU A 8 34.62 14.04 -13.64
N GLU A 9 33.92 13.30 -14.49
CA GLU A 9 33.32 12.01 -14.12
C GLU A 9 34.38 10.93 -13.84
N VAL A 10 35.50 10.95 -14.57
CA VAL A 10 36.67 10.09 -14.27
C VAL A 10 37.28 10.47 -12.91
N GLN A 11 37.43 11.75 -12.61
CA GLN A 11 37.90 12.22 -11.30
C GLN A 11 36.93 11.82 -10.17
N ARG A 12 35.62 11.87 -10.41
CA ARG A 12 34.59 11.47 -9.44
C ARG A 12 34.69 9.98 -9.13
N LYS A 13 34.87 9.14 -10.15
CA LYS A 13 35.12 7.70 -9.96
C LYS A 13 36.40 7.43 -9.17
N ALA A 14 37.44 8.24 -9.35
CA ALA A 14 38.66 8.13 -8.56
C ALA A 14 38.43 8.48 -7.07
N LEU A 15 37.60 9.49 -6.78
CA LEU A 15 37.20 9.83 -5.41
C LEU A 15 36.36 8.72 -4.76
N TYR A 16 35.43 8.11 -5.49
CA TYR A 16 34.66 6.96 -4.98
C TYR A 16 35.53 5.75 -4.63
N ARG A 17 36.59 5.48 -5.40
CA ARG A 17 37.57 4.44 -5.04
C ARG A 17 38.33 4.77 -3.74
N LYS A 18 38.57 6.06 -3.44
CA LYS A 18 39.16 6.47 -2.16
C LYS A 18 38.18 6.24 -1.00
N PHE A 19 36.88 6.41 -1.21
CA PHE A 19 35.86 6.03 -0.23
C PHE A 19 35.87 4.54 0.11
N GLU A 20 35.98 3.69 -0.90
CA GLU A 20 36.07 2.23 -0.69
C GLU A 20 37.34 1.83 0.08
N ALA A 21 38.43 2.58 -0.08
CA ALA A 21 39.72 2.31 0.57
C ALA A 21 39.82 2.81 2.03
N LEU A 22 38.87 3.62 2.51
CA LEU A 22 38.94 4.25 3.83
C LEU A 22 38.87 3.25 4.99
N GLY A 23 38.12 2.16 4.88
CA GLY A 23 37.94 1.19 5.98
C GLY A 23 37.18 1.78 7.19
N ASP A 24 37.29 1.13 8.37
CA ASP A 24 36.50 1.52 9.56
C ASP A 24 36.94 2.85 10.17
N PHE A 25 35.99 3.77 10.37
CA PHE A 25 36.24 5.07 10.99
C PHE A 25 35.20 5.42 12.05
N ARG A 26 35.49 6.44 12.87
CA ARG A 26 34.53 6.98 13.84
C ARG A 26 34.65 8.48 14.05
N ARG A 27 33.51 9.12 14.21
CA ARG A 27 33.43 10.56 14.51
C ARG A 27 33.95 10.92 15.89
N GLY A 28 34.60 12.06 16.00
CA GLY A 28 35.01 12.65 17.28
C GLY A 28 36.46 13.11 17.27
N THR A 29 36.91 13.59 18.43
CA THR A 29 38.25 14.13 18.64
C THR A 29 38.84 13.56 19.91
N ILE A 30 40.13 13.25 19.90
CA ILE A 30 40.84 12.86 21.13
C ILE A 30 41.47 14.11 21.75
N SER A 31 41.10 14.40 23.00
CA SER A 31 41.71 15.41 23.84
C SER A 31 42.59 14.79 24.91
N VAL A 32 43.67 15.48 25.30
CA VAL A 32 44.54 15.09 26.42
C VAL A 32 44.30 16.04 27.57
N ASN A 33 43.85 15.50 28.70
CA ASN A 33 43.53 16.29 29.89
C ASN A 33 44.44 15.91 31.06
N TYR A 34 44.79 16.91 31.88
CA TYR A 34 45.44 16.74 33.17
C TYR A 34 44.50 17.31 34.25
N ARG A 35 44.26 16.57 35.34
CA ARG A 35 43.32 16.97 36.40
C ARG A 35 43.95 16.88 37.79
N LYS A 36 43.75 17.90 38.63
CA LYS A 36 44.15 17.87 40.05
C LYS A 36 43.13 17.04 40.85
N CYS A 37 43.60 16.23 41.79
CA CYS A 37 42.75 15.31 42.56
C CYS A 37 42.08 15.94 43.79
N GLY A 38 42.36 17.21 44.10
CA GLY A 38 41.76 17.94 45.23
C GLY A 38 42.32 17.61 46.61
N LYS A 39 43.19 16.58 46.74
CA LYS A 39 43.79 16.20 48.03
C LYS A 39 44.98 17.12 48.38
N LYS A 40 44.93 17.77 49.54
CA LYS A 40 45.96 18.74 50.00
C LYS A 40 47.36 18.13 50.16
N ASN A 41 47.45 16.83 50.39
CA ASN A 41 48.70 16.08 50.55
C ASN A 41 49.22 15.43 49.26
N CYS A 42 48.60 15.70 48.10
CA CYS A 42 49.06 15.16 46.83
C CYS A 42 50.02 16.12 46.11
N ALA A 43 51.04 15.58 45.43
CA ALA A 43 52.00 16.37 44.65
C ALA A 43 51.33 17.30 43.62
N CYS A 44 50.16 16.91 43.09
CA CYS A 44 49.42 17.74 42.13
C CYS A 44 48.78 19.01 42.72
N ALA A 45 48.74 19.16 44.04
CA ALA A 45 48.21 20.34 44.72
C ALA A 45 49.19 21.53 44.72
N LYS A 46 50.48 21.31 44.39
CA LYS A 46 51.48 22.37 44.30
C LYS A 46 51.11 23.42 43.23
N ALA A 47 51.42 24.69 43.50
CA ALA A 47 51.25 25.78 42.53
C ALA A 47 52.12 25.50 41.29
N GLY A 48 51.54 25.63 40.09
CA GLY A 48 52.21 25.34 38.81
C GLY A 48 52.19 23.86 38.35
N HIS A 49 51.74 22.90 39.16
CA HIS A 49 51.67 21.49 38.74
C HIS A 49 50.46 21.23 37.80
N PRO A 50 50.63 20.56 36.63
CA PRO A 50 49.57 20.42 35.61
C PRO A 50 48.40 19.52 36.03
N GLY A 51 48.63 18.60 36.97
CA GLY A 51 47.62 17.65 37.46
C GLY A 51 48.05 16.21 37.21
N HIS A 52 47.19 15.25 37.55
CA HIS A 52 47.34 13.85 37.14
C HIS A 52 46.94 13.70 35.68
N GLY A 53 47.82 13.08 34.89
CA GLY A 53 47.62 12.80 33.47
C GLY A 53 48.90 12.23 32.86
N PRO A 54 48.92 11.97 31.54
CA PRO A 54 47.85 12.30 30.59
C PRO A 54 46.63 11.37 30.72
N GLN A 55 45.43 11.95 30.77
CA GLN A 55 44.17 11.22 30.53
C GLN A 55 43.71 11.50 29.10
N TYR A 56 43.59 10.45 28.30
CA TYR A 56 43.10 10.54 26.92
C TYR A 56 41.59 10.38 26.91
N LEU A 57 40.90 11.31 26.29
CA LEU A 57 39.44 11.32 26.20
C LEU A 57 39.03 11.46 24.74
N TRP A 58 38.26 10.50 24.24
CA TRP A 58 37.54 10.65 22.98
C TRP A 58 36.22 11.36 23.24
N ASN A 59 36.03 12.50 22.57
CA ASN A 59 34.81 13.30 22.64
C ASN A 59 34.10 13.28 21.29
N THR A 60 32.78 13.17 21.30
CA THR A 60 31.97 13.24 20.09
C THR A 60 30.58 13.82 20.39
N THR A 61 29.91 14.36 19.37
CA THR A 61 28.54 14.86 19.49
C THR A 61 27.63 14.08 18.55
N ILE A 62 26.55 13.52 19.09
CA ILE A 62 25.59 12.69 18.36
C ILE A 62 24.20 13.23 18.65
N LYS A 63 23.46 13.65 17.61
CA LYS A 63 22.09 14.19 17.74
C LYS A 63 21.98 15.25 18.84
N GLY A 64 22.95 16.18 18.90
CA GLY A 64 22.98 17.28 19.87
C GLY A 64 23.44 16.93 21.28
N LYS A 65 23.79 15.67 21.58
CA LYS A 65 24.33 15.25 22.89
C LYS A 65 25.81 14.97 22.81
N SER A 66 26.59 15.48 23.77
CA SER A 66 28.03 15.27 23.87
C SER A 66 28.35 14.01 24.67
N TYR A 67 29.24 13.19 24.12
CA TYR A 67 29.73 11.95 24.72
C TYR A 67 31.24 12.05 24.92
N ALA A 68 31.72 11.62 26.08
CA ALA A 68 33.14 11.57 26.40
C ALA A 68 33.48 10.18 26.95
N ARG A 69 34.54 9.54 26.42
CA ARG A 69 35.03 8.24 26.87
C ARG A 69 36.52 8.32 27.18
N GLY A 70 36.90 7.84 28.37
CA GLY A 70 38.31 7.66 28.73
C GLY A 70 38.94 6.53 27.92
N LEU A 71 40.14 6.75 27.42
CA LEU A 71 40.93 5.78 26.65
C LEU A 71 42.20 5.42 27.40
N HIS A 72 42.55 4.13 27.38
CA HIS A 72 43.82 3.66 27.91
C HIS A 72 44.96 3.97 26.94
N PHE A 73 46.11 4.36 27.49
CA PHE A 73 47.32 4.55 26.71
C PHE A 73 47.80 3.21 26.13
N GLY A 74 48.27 3.22 24.87
CA GLY A 74 48.66 2.02 24.13
C GLY A 74 47.68 1.70 22.98
N PRO A 75 47.45 0.42 22.66
CA PRO A 75 46.72 0.00 21.45
C PRO A 75 45.30 0.58 21.32
N GLU A 76 44.59 0.79 22.45
CA GLU A 76 43.24 1.40 22.41
C GLU A 76 43.29 2.85 21.92
N LEU A 77 44.24 3.64 22.42
CA LEU A 77 44.43 5.03 21.99
C LEU A 77 44.83 5.12 20.52
N GLU A 78 45.76 4.28 20.07
CA GLU A 78 46.23 4.25 18.68
C GLU A 78 45.10 3.86 17.72
N LYS A 79 44.29 2.87 18.10
CA LYS A 79 43.10 2.49 17.33
C LYS A 79 42.13 3.67 17.16
N TYR A 80 41.77 4.33 18.26
CA TYR A 80 40.83 5.47 18.18
C TYR A 80 41.42 6.65 17.41
N ARG A 81 42.74 6.90 17.49
CA ARG A 81 43.41 7.93 16.68
C ARG A 81 43.23 7.62 15.20
N GLY A 82 43.61 6.43 14.75
CA GLY A 82 43.47 6.01 13.36
C GLY A 82 42.02 6.08 12.86
N GLU A 83 41.05 5.60 13.64
CA GLU A 83 39.64 5.65 13.27
C GLU A 83 39.10 7.10 13.19
N THR A 84 39.56 8.02 14.05
CA THR A 84 39.16 9.44 13.98
C THR A 84 39.85 10.22 12.86
N GLU A 85 41.08 9.86 12.50
CA GLU A 85 41.79 10.43 11.35
C GLU A 85 41.11 10.03 10.05
N ARG A 86 40.76 8.75 9.90
CA ARG A 86 39.97 8.27 8.75
C ARG A 86 38.61 8.94 8.63
N TYR A 87 37.96 9.26 9.76
CA TYR A 87 36.71 10.02 9.71
C TYR A 87 36.90 11.46 9.20
N ARG A 88 38.03 12.11 9.51
CA ARG A 88 38.35 13.43 8.94
C ARG A 88 38.65 13.34 7.45
N GLU A 89 39.31 12.27 7.02
CA GLU A 89 39.55 11.99 5.61
C GLU A 89 38.24 11.72 4.85
N PHE A 90 37.31 10.97 5.46
CA PHE A 90 35.94 10.80 4.95
C PHE A 90 35.23 12.15 4.73
N LEU A 91 35.29 13.06 5.71
CA LEU A 91 34.67 14.39 5.56
C LEU A 91 35.27 15.20 4.41
N LYS A 92 36.60 15.16 4.24
CA LYS A 92 37.28 15.83 3.11
C LYS A 92 36.85 15.25 1.77
N LEU A 93 36.80 13.92 1.66
CA LEU A 93 36.35 13.26 0.43
C LEU A 93 34.88 13.57 0.11
N CYS A 94 34.03 13.74 1.13
CA CYS A 94 32.64 14.16 0.91
C CYS A 94 32.58 15.56 0.30
N GLU A 95 33.37 16.49 0.82
CA GLU A 95 33.46 17.86 0.31
C GLU A 95 34.00 17.88 -1.13
N GLU A 96 35.10 17.16 -1.40
CA GLU A 96 35.67 17.03 -2.75
C GLU A 96 34.67 16.44 -3.76
N VAL A 97 33.85 15.45 -3.34
CA VAL A 97 32.80 14.88 -4.20
C VAL A 97 31.66 15.85 -4.43
N VAL A 98 31.27 16.65 -3.43
CA VAL A 98 30.21 17.66 -3.59
C VAL A 98 30.65 18.73 -4.58
N GLU A 99 31.82 19.34 -4.37
CA GLU A 99 32.35 20.38 -5.27
C GLU A 99 32.49 19.88 -6.71
N LEU A 100 32.98 18.65 -6.88
CA LEU A 100 33.12 18.04 -8.20
C LEU A 100 31.76 17.76 -8.86
N ASN A 101 30.75 17.36 -8.08
CA ASN A 101 29.40 17.16 -8.60
C ASN A 101 28.72 18.47 -8.96
N GLU A 102 28.90 19.53 -8.17
CA GLU A 102 28.38 20.87 -8.49
C GLU A 102 28.93 21.33 -9.85
N ARG A 103 30.23 21.16 -10.10
CA ARG A 103 30.85 21.47 -11.40
C ARG A 103 30.34 20.61 -12.55
N ILE A 104 30.07 19.33 -12.31
CA ILE A 104 29.41 18.47 -13.30
C ILE A 104 27.99 18.95 -13.59
N CYS A 105 27.24 19.36 -12.56
CA CYS A 105 25.88 19.89 -12.70
C CYS A 105 25.86 21.22 -13.47
N ASP A 106 26.82 22.12 -13.23
CA ASP A 106 26.94 23.39 -13.94
C ASP A 106 27.27 23.21 -15.43
N LEU A 107 28.05 22.18 -15.78
CA LEU A 107 28.39 21.84 -17.16
C LEU A 107 27.31 21.01 -17.86
N ARG A 108 26.41 20.38 -17.12
CA ARG A 108 25.28 19.66 -17.72
C ARG A 108 24.29 20.69 -18.24
N PRO A 109 23.99 20.70 -19.55
CA PRO A 109 23.05 21.68 -20.08
C PRO A 109 21.68 21.48 -19.45
N VAL A 110 21.05 22.59 -19.03
CA VAL A 110 19.58 22.61 -18.87
C VAL A 110 19.02 22.26 -20.25
N PRO A 111 18.12 21.27 -20.39
CA PRO A 111 17.58 20.91 -21.68
C PRO A 111 16.79 22.08 -22.26
N GLN A 112 17.47 22.90 -23.05
CA GLN A 112 16.86 23.81 -23.99
C GLN A 112 16.65 23.00 -25.26
N ILE A 113 15.45 23.13 -25.84
CA ILE A 113 15.17 22.54 -27.15
C ILE A 113 16.01 23.33 -28.17
N GLU A 114 17.14 22.74 -28.57
CA GLU A 114 18.21 23.44 -29.30
C GLU A 114 17.88 23.79 -30.76
N ASP A 115 16.72 23.41 -31.29
CA ASP A 115 16.33 23.82 -32.63
C ASP A 115 14.89 24.37 -32.71
N ARG A 116 14.77 25.69 -32.56
CA ARG A 116 13.51 26.43 -32.78
C ARG A 116 12.92 26.16 -34.17
N LYS A 117 13.75 25.93 -35.21
CA LYS A 117 13.25 25.62 -36.55
C LYS A 117 12.69 24.19 -36.62
N GLU A 118 13.36 23.22 -36.02
CA GLU A 118 12.88 21.83 -35.99
C GLU A 118 11.57 21.71 -35.20
N MET A 119 11.44 22.42 -34.08
CA MET A 119 10.18 22.52 -33.32
C MET A 119 9.06 23.20 -34.11
N GLU A 120 9.39 24.24 -34.88
CA GLU A 120 8.41 24.97 -35.69
C GLU A 120 7.98 24.16 -36.93
N GLU A 121 8.89 23.37 -37.51
CA GLU A 121 8.58 22.36 -38.52
C GLU A 121 7.75 21.20 -37.97
N LEU A 122 8.10 20.69 -36.78
CA LEU A 122 7.34 19.66 -36.08
C LEU A 122 5.92 20.18 -35.79
N LYS A 123 5.79 21.42 -35.30
CA LYS A 123 4.50 22.08 -35.06
C LYS A 123 3.67 22.20 -36.34
N LYS A 124 4.28 22.56 -37.47
CA LYS A 124 3.59 22.63 -38.78
C LYS A 124 3.14 21.25 -39.27
N LYS A 125 4.03 20.24 -39.22
CA LYS A 125 3.70 18.86 -39.60
C LYS A 125 2.61 18.28 -38.71
N PHE A 126 2.70 18.52 -37.40
CA PHE A 126 1.71 18.13 -36.41
C PHE A 126 0.35 18.77 -36.70
N ALA A 127 0.30 20.09 -36.87
CA ALA A 127 -0.93 20.80 -37.19
C ALA A 127 -1.57 20.32 -38.50
N ALA A 128 -0.76 20.04 -39.53
CA ALA A 128 -1.23 19.54 -40.82
C ALA A 128 -1.85 18.13 -40.71
N MET A 129 -1.20 17.20 -40.00
CA MET A 129 -1.74 15.85 -39.82
C MET A 129 -3.02 15.82 -38.98
N VAL A 130 -3.06 16.59 -37.89
CA VAL A 130 -4.27 16.73 -37.07
C VAL A 130 -5.39 17.37 -37.88
N GLY A 131 -5.09 18.42 -38.66
CA GLY A 131 -6.05 19.07 -39.54
C GLY A 131 -6.64 18.10 -40.57
N GLN A 132 -5.80 17.29 -41.24
CA GLN A 132 -6.26 16.29 -42.19
C GLN A 132 -7.17 15.23 -41.56
N GLU A 133 -6.87 14.79 -40.34
CA GLU A 133 -7.71 13.79 -39.67
C GLU A 133 -9.05 14.39 -39.23
N ILE A 134 -9.05 15.64 -38.75
CA ILE A 134 -10.27 16.39 -38.44
C ILE A 134 -11.14 16.57 -39.70
N GLU A 135 -10.55 16.98 -40.82
CA GLU A 135 -11.29 17.18 -42.09
C GLU A 135 -11.97 15.88 -42.54
N LYS A 136 -11.26 14.74 -42.52
CA LYS A 136 -11.84 13.44 -42.86
C LYS A 136 -13.02 13.07 -41.96
N GLU A 137 -12.93 13.35 -40.66
CA GLU A 137 -13.98 13.02 -39.70
C GLU A 137 -15.20 13.94 -39.85
N VAL A 138 -15.00 15.21 -40.21
CA VAL A 138 -16.09 16.14 -40.55
C VAL A 138 -16.87 15.65 -41.78
N ASP A 139 -16.17 15.24 -42.84
CA ASP A 139 -16.81 14.73 -44.08
C ASP A 139 -17.66 13.47 -43.82
N ARG A 140 -17.14 12.57 -42.98
CA ARG A 140 -17.87 11.35 -42.59
C ARG A 140 -19.08 11.66 -41.71
N LEU A 141 -18.96 12.61 -40.79
CA LEU A 141 -20.06 13.05 -39.92
C LEU A 141 -21.22 13.66 -40.74
N ILE A 142 -20.91 14.52 -41.71
CA ILE A 142 -21.92 15.09 -42.63
C ILE A 142 -22.64 13.98 -43.40
N THR A 143 -21.89 12.96 -43.85
CA THR A 143 -22.45 11.81 -44.55
C THR A 143 -23.38 10.98 -43.65
N LEU A 144 -23.03 10.78 -42.39
CA LEU A 144 -23.87 10.08 -41.40
C LEU A 144 -25.17 10.84 -41.16
N MET A 145 -25.08 12.14 -40.87
CA MET A 145 -26.25 13.01 -40.67
C MET A 145 -27.18 13.00 -41.89
N GLY A 146 -26.63 13.03 -43.10
CA GLY A 146 -27.42 12.93 -44.34
C GLY A 146 -28.20 11.62 -44.46
N ARG A 147 -27.60 10.49 -44.05
CA ARG A 147 -28.27 9.17 -44.07
C ARG A 147 -29.38 9.06 -43.03
N ASP A 148 -29.16 9.58 -41.83
CA ASP A 148 -30.16 9.52 -40.75
C ASP A 148 -31.34 10.45 -41.04
N GLN A 149 -31.07 11.66 -41.55
CA GLN A 149 -32.09 12.58 -42.02
C GLN A 149 -32.96 11.95 -43.13
N GLN A 150 -32.37 11.16 -44.03
CA GLN A 150 -33.10 10.45 -45.08
C GLN A 150 -33.91 9.25 -44.57
N ARG A 151 -33.44 8.56 -43.52
CA ARG A 151 -34.10 7.34 -43.00
C ARG A 151 -35.17 7.63 -41.95
N GLN A 152 -34.92 8.58 -41.06
CA GLN A 152 -35.72 8.82 -39.85
C GLN A 152 -36.32 10.23 -39.79
N GLY A 153 -35.93 11.14 -40.70
CA GLY A 153 -36.43 12.53 -40.74
C GLY A 153 -35.80 13.46 -39.69
N HIS A 154 -34.97 12.93 -38.79
CA HIS A 154 -34.15 13.67 -37.83
C HIS A 154 -32.84 12.90 -37.55
N PRO A 155 -31.80 13.56 -37.04
CA PRO A 155 -30.59 12.87 -36.56
C PRO A 155 -30.86 12.05 -35.30
N ASP A 156 -30.13 10.95 -35.11
CA ASP A 156 -30.10 10.18 -33.87
C ASP A 156 -28.99 10.75 -32.94
N LEU A 157 -29.39 11.28 -31.78
CA LEU A 157 -28.47 11.93 -30.85
C LEU A 157 -27.43 10.96 -30.28
N GLU A 158 -27.83 9.76 -29.87
CA GLU A 158 -26.90 8.78 -29.29
C GLU A 158 -25.87 8.34 -30.33
N ALA A 159 -26.34 8.07 -31.56
CA ALA A 159 -25.46 7.71 -32.67
C ALA A 159 -24.45 8.82 -32.99
N LEU A 160 -24.89 10.09 -32.99
CA LEU A 160 -24.03 11.25 -33.19
C LEU A 160 -23.01 11.42 -32.06
N GLU A 161 -23.44 11.31 -30.80
CA GLU A 161 -22.54 11.41 -29.64
C GLU A 161 -21.44 10.35 -29.69
N MET A 162 -21.81 9.08 -29.94
CA MET A 162 -20.86 7.99 -30.01
C MET A 162 -19.93 8.11 -31.21
N TYR A 163 -20.44 8.60 -32.35
CA TYR A 163 -19.61 8.89 -33.52
C TYR A 163 -18.57 9.98 -33.23
N ILE A 164 -19.01 11.14 -32.75
CA ILE A 164 -18.13 12.28 -32.44
C ILE A 164 -17.09 11.87 -31.40
N ARG A 165 -17.51 11.18 -30.34
CA ARG A 165 -16.61 10.68 -29.30
C ARG A 165 -15.52 9.79 -29.90
N ARG A 166 -15.89 8.83 -30.74
CA ARG A 166 -14.94 7.93 -31.40
C ARG A 166 -13.96 8.71 -32.29
N ALA A 167 -14.46 9.62 -33.12
CA ALA A 167 -13.65 10.45 -34.00
C ALA A 167 -12.61 11.27 -33.21
N MET A 168 -13.02 11.89 -32.10
CA MET A 168 -12.11 12.66 -31.25
C MET A 168 -11.05 11.79 -30.56
N LEU A 169 -11.37 10.56 -30.18
CA LEU A 169 -10.38 9.61 -29.69
C LEU A 169 -9.38 9.23 -30.79
N GLU A 170 -9.85 8.94 -32.01
CA GLU A 170 -8.98 8.62 -33.14
C GLU A 170 -8.00 9.78 -33.46
N VAL A 171 -8.50 11.03 -33.53
CA VAL A 171 -7.67 12.23 -33.68
C VAL A 171 -6.67 12.36 -32.52
N GLY A 172 -7.12 12.17 -31.28
CA GLY A 172 -6.26 12.20 -30.10
C GLY A 172 -5.17 11.12 -30.13
N GLY A 173 -5.47 9.94 -30.65
CA GLY A 173 -4.51 8.85 -30.86
C GLY A 173 -3.40 9.25 -31.83
N VAL A 174 -3.75 9.85 -32.98
CA VAL A 174 -2.79 10.39 -33.94
C VAL A 174 -1.91 11.46 -33.29
N MET A 175 -2.52 12.40 -32.54
CA MET A 175 -1.77 13.43 -31.80
C MET A 175 -0.76 12.81 -30.83
N LEU A 176 -1.21 11.85 -30.02
CA LEU A 176 -0.36 11.19 -29.03
C LEU A 176 0.79 10.40 -29.69
N GLU A 177 0.50 9.67 -30.77
CA GLU A 177 1.52 8.93 -31.53
C GLU A 177 2.64 9.85 -32.02
N GLN A 178 2.27 11.01 -32.59
CA GLN A 178 3.24 11.97 -33.11
C GLN A 178 4.08 12.60 -31.98
N LEU A 179 3.44 13.01 -30.88
CA LEU A 179 4.15 13.59 -29.74
C LEU A 179 5.13 12.60 -29.13
N ILE A 180 4.71 11.35 -28.93
CA ILE A 180 5.59 10.32 -28.39
C ILE A 180 6.74 10.02 -29.35
N ASN A 181 6.52 9.99 -30.66
CA ASN A 181 7.56 9.66 -31.64
C ASN A 181 8.41 10.87 -32.07
N ALA A 182 8.18 12.07 -31.53
CA ALA A 182 8.94 13.27 -31.86
C ALA A 182 10.43 13.17 -31.50
N ASP A 183 10.77 12.31 -30.53
CA ASP A 183 12.14 11.99 -30.12
C ASP A 183 12.91 11.07 -31.10
N GLY A 184 12.32 10.73 -32.26
CA GLY A 184 12.95 9.85 -33.25
C GLY A 184 13.10 8.39 -32.82
N GLY A 185 12.46 7.99 -31.71
CA GLY A 185 12.57 6.67 -31.12
C GLY A 185 13.55 6.55 -29.95
N ASP A 186 13.96 7.68 -29.37
CA ASP A 186 14.81 7.75 -28.16
C ASP A 186 16.13 6.95 -28.31
N TYR A 187 16.86 7.28 -29.37
CA TYR A 187 18.20 6.73 -29.56
C TYR A 187 19.20 7.39 -28.60
N ARG A 188 19.85 6.58 -27.76
CA ARG A 188 20.77 7.04 -26.69
C ARG A 188 22.24 6.73 -27.00
N GLY A 189 22.61 6.74 -28.27
CA GLY A 189 23.96 6.39 -28.72
C GLY A 189 24.12 4.91 -29.06
N ARG A 190 25.31 4.53 -29.55
CA ARG A 190 25.59 3.18 -30.08
C ARG A 190 25.67 2.12 -28.98
N ARG A 191 26.07 2.51 -27.78
CA ARG A 191 26.35 1.62 -26.64
C ARG A 191 25.76 2.20 -25.37
N LEU A 192 25.11 1.34 -24.57
CA LEU A 192 24.63 1.66 -23.24
C LEU A 192 25.25 0.70 -22.23
N SER A 193 25.52 1.17 -21.02
CA SER A 193 26.01 0.31 -19.94
C SER A 193 24.88 -0.55 -19.39
N CYS A 194 25.13 -1.85 -19.22
CA CYS A 194 24.27 -2.76 -18.49
C CYS A 194 24.59 -2.71 -16.99
N GLU A 195 23.60 -2.99 -16.14
CA GLU A 195 23.76 -3.08 -14.69
C GLU A 195 24.76 -4.18 -14.28
N GLU A 196 24.89 -5.23 -15.09
CA GLU A 196 25.83 -6.35 -14.89
C GLU A 196 27.25 -6.04 -15.41
N GLY A 197 27.53 -4.78 -15.82
CA GLY A 197 28.84 -4.35 -16.33
C GLY A 197 29.12 -4.68 -17.80
N HIS A 198 28.18 -5.36 -18.47
CA HIS A 198 28.19 -5.59 -19.91
C HIS A 198 27.70 -4.36 -20.70
N VAL A 199 27.60 -4.49 -22.02
CA VAL A 199 27.25 -3.39 -22.94
C VAL A 199 26.08 -3.80 -23.83
N TYR A 200 25.02 -2.99 -23.76
CA TYR A 200 23.92 -3.00 -24.71
C TYR A 200 24.35 -2.29 -25.99
N GLU A 201 24.31 -2.98 -27.14
CA GLU A 201 24.60 -2.37 -28.44
C GLU A 201 23.31 -2.09 -29.21
N PHE A 202 23.21 -0.89 -29.79
CA PHE A 202 22.12 -0.55 -30.69
C PHE A 202 22.12 -1.49 -31.90
N LYS A 203 20.94 -2.03 -32.25
CA LYS A 203 20.77 -2.89 -33.42
C LYS A 203 19.91 -2.24 -34.48
N GLU A 204 18.72 -1.79 -34.11
CA GLU A 204 17.74 -1.24 -35.06
C GLU A 204 16.65 -0.44 -34.34
N TYR A 205 15.81 0.26 -35.11
CA TYR A 205 14.53 0.75 -34.61
C TYR A 205 13.48 -0.35 -34.72
N ARG A 206 12.66 -0.50 -33.69
CA ARG A 206 11.50 -1.39 -33.70
C ARG A 206 10.25 -0.59 -33.42
N ASP A 207 9.16 -0.98 -34.06
CA ASP A 207 7.85 -0.45 -33.76
C ASP A 207 7.13 -1.35 -32.76
N LYS A 208 6.32 -0.76 -31.89
CA LYS A 208 5.47 -1.47 -30.95
C LYS A 208 4.09 -0.86 -30.94
N GLU A 209 3.07 -1.69 -31.15
CA GLU A 209 1.69 -1.28 -31.00
C GLU A 209 1.31 -1.28 -29.51
N VAL A 210 0.75 -0.15 -29.06
CA VAL A 210 0.32 0.08 -27.68
C VAL A 210 -1.12 0.57 -27.68
N LEU A 211 -1.96 -0.06 -26.88
CA LEU A 211 -3.31 0.42 -26.60
C LEU A 211 -3.25 1.51 -25.53
N THR A 212 -3.71 2.70 -25.90
CA THR A 212 -3.85 3.87 -25.03
C THR A 212 -5.32 4.17 -24.76
N VAL A 213 -5.57 5.14 -23.87
CA VAL A 213 -6.94 5.61 -23.59
C VAL A 213 -7.56 6.32 -24.81
N LEU A 214 -6.74 6.72 -25.79
CA LEU A 214 -7.14 7.36 -27.05
C LEU A 214 -7.18 6.37 -28.22
N GLY A 215 -6.97 5.07 -27.97
CA GLY A 215 -6.90 4.04 -29.00
C GLY A 215 -5.48 3.50 -29.21
N ARG A 216 -5.32 2.68 -30.26
CA ARG A 216 -4.05 2.03 -30.57
C ARG A 216 -3.13 3.00 -31.30
N ILE A 217 -1.89 3.08 -30.84
CA ILE A 217 -0.83 3.85 -31.45
C ILE A 217 0.40 2.98 -31.70
N ARG A 218 1.25 3.39 -32.62
CA ARG A 218 2.54 2.77 -32.90
C ARG A 218 3.67 3.62 -32.34
N ILE A 219 4.42 3.06 -31.41
CA ILE A 219 5.59 3.71 -30.81
C ILE A 219 6.85 3.18 -31.47
N ARG A 220 7.62 4.07 -32.10
CA ARG A 220 8.97 3.79 -32.61
C ARG A 220 9.96 3.89 -31.47
N ARG A 221 10.89 2.93 -31.38
CA ARG A 221 11.82 2.78 -30.26
C ARG A 221 13.16 2.19 -30.70
N ALA A 222 14.26 2.72 -30.18
CA ALA A 222 15.59 2.20 -30.38
C ALA A 222 15.78 0.88 -29.60
N TYR A 223 16.11 -0.19 -30.30
CA TYR A 223 16.33 -1.51 -29.72
C TYR A 223 17.83 -1.78 -29.55
N TYR A 224 18.17 -2.15 -28.32
CA TYR A 224 19.51 -2.54 -27.91
C TYR A 224 19.54 -4.02 -27.54
N TYR A 225 20.68 -4.66 -27.78
CA TYR A 225 20.90 -6.05 -27.40
C TYR A 225 22.26 -6.21 -26.73
N ASP A 226 22.26 -6.91 -25.60
CA ASP A 226 23.46 -7.33 -24.89
C ASP A 226 23.68 -8.83 -25.13
N SER A 227 24.78 -9.17 -25.81
CA SER A 227 25.14 -10.55 -26.11
C SER A 227 25.69 -11.31 -24.91
N GLY A 228 26.23 -10.62 -23.90
CA GLY A 228 26.73 -11.24 -22.68
C GLY A 228 25.60 -11.64 -21.74
N CYS A 229 24.55 -10.81 -21.65
CA CYS A 229 23.36 -11.11 -20.84
C CYS A 229 22.24 -11.85 -21.61
N GLU A 230 22.35 -11.96 -22.93
CA GLU A 230 21.30 -12.47 -23.84
C GLU A 230 19.96 -11.75 -23.68
N ARG A 231 20.01 -10.42 -23.51
CA ARG A 231 18.82 -9.59 -23.22
C ARG A 231 18.67 -8.44 -24.20
N GLY A 232 17.42 -8.20 -24.59
CA GLY A 232 17.02 -7.03 -25.36
C GLY A 232 16.51 -5.91 -24.43
N TYR A 233 16.82 -4.67 -24.77
CA TYR A 233 16.43 -3.50 -24.00
C TYR A 233 15.97 -2.37 -24.93
N CYS A 234 14.86 -1.72 -24.56
CA CYS A 234 14.34 -0.53 -25.22
C CYS A 234 14.19 0.56 -24.14
N PRO A 235 15.07 1.56 -24.05
CA PRO A 235 15.01 2.58 -23.00
C PRO A 235 13.65 3.26 -22.90
N LYS A 236 13.07 3.60 -24.06
CA LYS A 236 11.73 4.19 -24.18
C LYS A 236 10.61 3.34 -23.57
N ASP A 237 10.74 2.02 -23.55
CA ASP A 237 9.72 1.16 -22.94
C ASP A 237 9.68 1.37 -21.40
N LYS A 238 10.84 1.62 -20.78
CA LYS A 238 10.95 1.88 -19.34
C LYS A 238 10.38 3.24 -18.98
N ASP A 239 10.82 4.28 -19.70
CA ASP A 239 10.40 5.66 -19.45
C ASP A 239 8.88 5.88 -19.63
N LEU A 240 8.26 5.12 -20.53
CA LEU A 240 6.80 5.17 -20.78
C LEU A 240 5.99 4.14 -19.96
N ASP A 241 6.61 3.42 -19.02
CA ASP A 241 6.02 2.31 -18.24
C ASP A 241 5.22 1.34 -19.15
N MET A 242 5.91 0.80 -20.14
CA MET A 242 5.37 -0.15 -21.11
C MET A 242 6.24 -1.40 -21.29
N GLU A 243 7.22 -1.64 -20.42
CA GLU A 243 8.01 -2.88 -20.42
C GLU A 243 7.11 -4.11 -20.23
N GLY A 244 7.31 -5.13 -21.08
CA GLY A 244 6.55 -6.39 -21.00
C GLY A 244 5.05 -6.28 -21.28
N THR A 245 4.55 -5.13 -21.75
CA THR A 245 3.12 -4.90 -22.00
C THR A 245 2.88 -4.06 -23.26
N SER A 246 1.70 -4.21 -23.86
CA SER A 246 1.18 -3.36 -24.93
C SER A 246 0.02 -2.47 -24.45
N PHE A 247 -0.05 -2.21 -23.15
CA PHE A 247 -1.06 -1.35 -22.53
C PHE A 247 -0.37 -0.18 -21.83
N SER A 248 -0.76 1.03 -22.21
CA SER A 248 -0.34 2.25 -21.53
C SER A 248 -0.70 2.24 -20.03
N PRO A 249 -0.05 3.07 -19.20
CA PRO A 249 -0.43 3.25 -17.79
C PRO A 249 -1.91 3.59 -17.60
N GLY A 250 -2.44 4.50 -18.42
CA GLY A 250 -3.85 4.91 -18.37
C GLY A 250 -4.82 3.74 -18.62
N VAL A 251 -4.53 2.90 -19.62
CA VAL A 251 -5.34 1.70 -19.90
C VAL A 251 -5.21 0.68 -18.78
N ARG A 252 -4.00 0.42 -18.27
CA ARG A 252 -3.81 -0.50 -17.14
C ARG A 252 -4.56 -0.03 -15.89
N ARG A 253 -4.61 1.29 -15.64
CA ARG A 253 -5.41 1.91 -14.58
C ARG A 253 -6.90 1.63 -14.71
N MET A 254 -7.48 1.85 -15.89
CA MET A 254 -8.88 1.53 -16.17
C MET A 254 -9.16 0.03 -16.02
N MET A 255 -8.29 -0.83 -16.57
CA MET A 255 -8.40 -2.28 -16.48
C MET A 255 -8.41 -2.77 -15.02
N ALA A 256 -7.46 -2.34 -14.18
CA ALA A 256 -7.43 -2.78 -12.78
C ALA A 256 -8.63 -2.27 -11.98
N LYS A 257 -9.10 -1.04 -12.23
CA LYS A 257 -10.31 -0.53 -11.60
C LYS A 257 -11.51 -1.41 -11.95
N VAL A 258 -11.74 -1.70 -13.23
CA VAL A 258 -12.84 -2.58 -13.66
C VAL A 258 -12.66 -4.00 -13.11
N GLY A 259 -11.46 -4.58 -13.20
CA GLY A 259 -11.17 -5.92 -12.69
C GLY A 259 -11.33 -6.07 -11.18
N ALA A 260 -11.19 -4.97 -10.42
CA ALA A 260 -11.47 -4.94 -8.99
C ALA A 260 -12.98 -5.04 -8.70
N TYR A 261 -13.87 -4.53 -9.55
CA TYR A 261 -15.33 -4.53 -9.30
C TYR A 261 -16.11 -5.58 -10.10
N ARG A 262 -15.62 -6.01 -11.25
CA ARG A 262 -16.39 -6.81 -12.22
C ARG A 262 -15.73 -8.16 -12.49
N PRO A 263 -16.52 -9.22 -12.76
CA PRO A 263 -15.97 -10.48 -13.26
C PRO A 263 -15.15 -10.26 -14.54
N PHE A 264 -14.01 -10.93 -14.68
CA PHE A 264 -13.10 -10.67 -15.79
C PHE A 264 -13.68 -10.96 -17.18
N GLY A 265 -14.64 -11.90 -17.28
CA GLY A 265 -15.35 -12.17 -18.52
C GLY A 265 -16.37 -11.09 -18.92
N LYS A 266 -16.72 -10.18 -17.99
CA LYS A 266 -17.73 -9.13 -18.18
C LYS A 266 -17.16 -7.72 -18.18
N GLY A 267 -16.05 -7.48 -17.48
CA GLY A 267 -15.38 -6.18 -17.47
C GLY A 267 -15.00 -5.60 -18.85
N PRO A 268 -14.65 -6.40 -19.88
CA PRO A 268 -14.44 -5.89 -21.23
C PRO A 268 -15.64 -5.14 -21.84
N GLU A 269 -16.87 -5.55 -21.51
CA GLU A 269 -18.10 -4.90 -21.99
C GLU A 269 -18.13 -3.45 -21.45
N ASP A 270 -17.95 -3.28 -20.14
CA ASP A 270 -17.91 -1.97 -19.49
C ASP A 270 -16.76 -1.07 -20.01
N LEU A 271 -15.56 -1.62 -20.25
CA LEU A 271 -14.42 -0.87 -20.78
C LEU A 271 -14.66 -0.37 -22.21
N LYS A 272 -15.29 -1.20 -23.04
CA LYS A 272 -15.64 -0.81 -24.41
C LYS A 272 -16.69 0.28 -24.42
N GLU A 273 -17.77 0.10 -23.65
CA GLU A 273 -18.90 1.03 -23.60
C GLU A 273 -18.47 2.39 -23.01
N LEU A 274 -17.89 2.38 -21.81
CA LEU A 274 -17.59 3.59 -21.05
C LEU A 274 -16.30 4.28 -21.47
N ALA A 275 -15.30 3.54 -21.98
CA ALA A 275 -13.98 4.10 -22.30
C ALA A 275 -13.54 3.92 -23.76
N GLY A 276 -14.29 3.18 -24.59
CA GLY A 276 -13.85 2.86 -25.96
C GLY A 276 -12.64 1.91 -25.99
N VAL A 277 -12.31 1.28 -24.85
CA VAL A 277 -11.11 0.46 -24.69
C VAL A 277 -11.45 -1.00 -24.90
N GLU A 278 -10.97 -1.57 -26.01
CA GLU A 278 -11.21 -2.97 -26.35
C GLU A 278 -10.08 -3.89 -25.84
N VAL A 279 -10.40 -4.72 -24.86
CA VAL A 279 -9.51 -5.74 -24.29
C VAL A 279 -10.26 -7.07 -24.11
N ASN A 280 -9.55 -8.18 -23.98
CA ASN A 280 -10.17 -9.44 -23.61
C ASN A 280 -10.09 -9.71 -22.10
N GLY A 281 -10.94 -10.62 -21.61
CA GLY A 281 -11.01 -10.94 -20.18
C GLY A 281 -9.71 -11.47 -19.58
N LYS A 282 -8.88 -12.17 -20.36
CA LYS A 282 -7.57 -12.67 -19.90
C LYS A 282 -6.53 -11.56 -19.75
N ALA A 283 -6.55 -10.57 -20.63
CA ALA A 283 -5.73 -9.38 -20.48
C ALA A 283 -6.15 -8.59 -19.23
N LEU A 284 -7.46 -8.41 -19.02
CA LEU A 284 -8.02 -7.76 -17.83
C LEU A 284 -7.59 -8.48 -16.54
N GLU A 285 -7.70 -9.81 -16.50
CA GLU A 285 -7.26 -10.65 -15.39
C GLU A 285 -5.76 -10.46 -15.09
N ARG A 286 -4.89 -10.61 -16.11
CA ARG A 286 -3.44 -10.49 -15.93
C ARG A 286 -3.01 -9.10 -15.45
N VAL A 287 -3.58 -8.04 -16.02
CA VAL A 287 -3.26 -6.66 -15.62
C VAL A 287 -3.75 -6.40 -14.19
N SER A 288 -4.96 -6.83 -13.85
CA SER A 288 -5.49 -6.68 -12.48
C SER A 288 -4.64 -7.44 -11.47
N TYR A 289 -4.21 -8.66 -11.79
CA TYR A 289 -3.32 -9.43 -10.94
C TYR A 289 -1.94 -8.79 -10.77
N GLY A 290 -1.34 -8.31 -11.86
CA GLY A 290 -0.04 -7.62 -11.80
C GLY A 290 -0.11 -6.35 -10.96
N LEU A 291 -1.13 -5.52 -11.17
CA LEU A 291 -1.33 -4.31 -10.37
C LEU A 291 -1.70 -4.62 -8.92
N GLY A 292 -2.42 -5.70 -8.64
CA GLY A 292 -2.70 -6.16 -7.28
C GLY A 292 -1.47 -6.62 -6.52
N GLU A 293 -0.55 -7.31 -7.19
CA GLU A 293 0.75 -7.66 -6.62
C GLU A 293 1.60 -6.42 -6.32
N ARG A 294 1.54 -5.40 -7.19
CA ARG A 294 2.22 -4.12 -6.91
C ARG A 294 1.54 -3.32 -5.80
N ALA A 295 0.22 -3.34 -5.70
CA ALA A 295 -0.52 -2.67 -4.63
C ALA A 295 -0.21 -3.30 -3.27
N GLU A 296 -0.10 -4.63 -3.23
CA GLU A 296 0.37 -5.36 -2.05
C GLU A 296 1.80 -4.92 -1.66
N GLY A 297 2.73 -4.88 -2.62
CA GLY A 297 4.11 -4.43 -2.37
C GLY A 297 4.18 -2.98 -1.86
N PHE A 298 3.39 -2.08 -2.43
CA PHE A 298 3.26 -0.69 -1.97
C PHE A 298 2.80 -0.61 -0.51
N GLN A 299 1.74 -1.32 -0.15
CA GLN A 299 1.21 -1.35 1.22
C GLN A 299 2.21 -1.98 2.21
N GLN A 300 2.91 -3.03 1.79
CA GLN A 300 3.89 -3.71 2.62
C GLN A 300 5.12 -2.85 2.88
N GLU A 301 5.70 -2.23 1.84
CA GLU A 301 6.88 -1.35 1.97
C GLU A 301 6.60 -0.19 2.93
N GLU A 302 5.42 0.41 2.82
CA GLU A 302 5.00 1.48 3.71
C GLU A 302 4.78 0.99 5.14
N SER A 303 4.08 -0.14 5.32
CA SER A 303 3.86 -0.78 6.62
C SER A 303 5.18 -1.09 7.32
N GLU A 304 6.15 -1.66 6.61
CA GLU A 304 7.50 -1.93 7.12
C GLU A 304 8.22 -0.64 7.53
N GLY A 305 8.04 0.45 6.78
CA GLY A 305 8.54 1.78 7.11
C GLY A 305 8.02 2.30 8.46
N PHE A 306 6.73 2.17 8.72
CA PHE A 306 6.12 2.56 9.99
C PHE A 306 6.52 1.63 11.14
N VAL A 307 6.42 0.31 10.95
CA VAL A 307 6.75 -0.69 11.99
C VAL A 307 8.22 -0.61 12.41
N SER A 308 9.12 -0.32 11.47
CA SER A 308 10.55 -0.14 11.78
C SER A 308 10.91 1.24 12.36
N GLY A 309 9.96 2.18 12.44
CA GLY A 309 10.20 3.55 12.88
C GLY A 309 11.06 4.38 11.92
N LYS A 310 11.29 3.90 10.69
CA LYS A 310 12.01 4.65 9.64
C LYS A 310 11.18 5.80 9.09
N VAL A 311 9.86 5.63 9.09
CA VAL A 311 8.90 6.67 8.71
C VAL A 311 8.26 7.21 9.98
N VAL A 312 8.53 8.48 10.29
CA VAL A 312 7.82 9.22 11.34
C VAL A 312 6.88 10.21 10.64
N PRO A 313 5.57 9.92 10.63
CA PRO A 313 4.62 10.80 9.97
C PRO A 313 4.52 12.15 10.70
N LEU A 314 4.57 13.25 9.93
CA LEU A 314 4.48 14.62 10.44
C LEU A 314 3.02 14.93 10.79
N PHE A 315 2.72 15.25 12.05
CA PHE A 315 1.34 15.39 12.51
C PHE A 315 1.09 16.65 13.34
N SER A 316 -0.08 17.26 13.15
CA SER A 316 -0.47 18.54 13.78
C SER A 316 -1.62 18.45 14.80
N ARG A 317 -2.39 17.35 14.86
CA ARG A 317 -3.54 17.20 15.79
C ARG A 317 -3.65 15.80 16.42
N PRO A 318 -4.07 15.68 17.69
CA PRO A 318 -4.34 14.39 18.34
C PRO A 318 -5.61 13.71 17.79
N ILE A 319 -5.69 12.38 17.90
CA ILE A 319 -6.89 11.59 17.58
C ILE A 319 -7.59 11.25 18.88
N SER A 320 -8.86 11.63 19.05
CA SER A 320 -9.60 11.34 20.28
C SER A 320 -9.83 9.83 20.47
N LYS A 321 -10.44 9.18 19.47
CA LYS A 321 -10.78 7.76 19.51
C LYS A 321 -10.49 7.08 18.18
N MET A 322 -9.76 5.96 18.24
CA MET A 322 -9.46 5.09 17.12
C MET A 322 -10.05 3.70 17.35
N TYR A 323 -10.55 3.10 16.27
CA TYR A 323 -11.18 1.80 16.26
C TYR A 323 -10.46 0.86 15.29
N ILE A 324 -10.26 -0.37 15.73
CA ILE A 324 -9.66 -1.45 14.97
C ILE A 324 -10.67 -2.59 14.93
N GLY A 325 -11.30 -2.81 13.78
CA GLY A 325 -12.22 -3.92 13.56
C GLY A 325 -11.49 -5.09 12.93
N MET A 326 -11.78 -6.31 13.38
CA MET A 326 -11.26 -7.55 12.80
C MET A 326 -12.41 -8.52 12.55
N ASP A 327 -12.41 -9.13 11.37
CA ASP A 327 -13.37 -10.18 11.01
C ASP A 327 -12.72 -11.19 10.04
N GLU A 328 -13.35 -12.35 9.89
CA GLU A 328 -12.94 -13.40 8.97
C GLU A 328 -14.11 -13.86 8.09
N THR A 329 -13.86 -13.98 6.79
CA THR A 329 -14.88 -14.45 5.85
C THR A 329 -14.31 -15.42 4.81
N GLY A 330 -15.05 -16.50 4.52
CA GLY A 330 -14.56 -17.55 3.61
C GLY A 330 -14.74 -17.19 2.13
N VAL A 331 -13.67 -17.25 1.33
CA VAL A 331 -13.70 -17.08 -0.14
C VAL A 331 -13.67 -18.45 -0.83
N PRO A 332 -14.54 -18.71 -1.82
CA PRO A 332 -14.48 -19.94 -2.62
C PRO A 332 -13.16 -20.06 -3.39
N VAL A 333 -12.52 -21.21 -3.30
CA VAL A 333 -11.23 -21.46 -3.95
C VAL A 333 -11.26 -22.74 -4.78
N VAL A 334 -10.34 -22.88 -5.71
CA VAL A 334 -10.14 -24.12 -6.46
C VAL A 334 -9.73 -25.26 -5.53
N LYS A 335 -10.11 -26.51 -5.87
CA LYS A 335 -9.89 -27.70 -5.04
C LYS A 335 -8.43 -27.88 -4.59
N ALA A 336 -7.47 -27.49 -5.43
CA ALA A 336 -6.04 -27.56 -5.10
C ALA A 336 -5.67 -26.74 -3.84
N GLU A 337 -6.41 -25.67 -3.54
CA GLU A 337 -6.14 -24.77 -2.40
C GLU A 337 -6.75 -25.26 -1.08
N THR A 338 -7.55 -26.33 -1.12
CA THR A 338 -8.24 -26.93 0.02
C THR A 338 -7.82 -28.37 0.32
N VAL A 339 -6.86 -28.91 -0.44
CA VAL A 339 -6.27 -30.23 -0.16
C VAL A 339 -5.76 -30.29 1.28
N GLY A 340 -6.18 -31.33 2.01
CA GLY A 340 -5.83 -31.53 3.42
C GLY A 340 -6.57 -30.63 4.42
N ARG A 341 -7.54 -29.82 3.99
CA ARG A 341 -8.36 -28.98 4.88
C ARG A 341 -9.74 -29.57 5.09
N ARG A 342 -10.14 -29.67 6.36
CA ARG A 342 -11.52 -29.99 6.75
C ARG A 342 -12.43 -28.78 6.56
N GLY A 343 -13.66 -29.01 6.12
CA GLY A 343 -14.69 -27.99 5.95
C GLY A 343 -16.09 -28.53 6.21
N LYS A 344 -17.09 -27.72 5.89
CA LYS A 344 -18.52 -28.02 6.07
C LYS A 344 -19.16 -28.71 4.85
N GLY A 345 -18.37 -29.23 3.91
CA GLY A 345 -18.89 -29.98 2.77
C GLY A 345 -19.49 -31.33 3.19
N GLU A 346 -20.27 -31.94 2.30
CA GLU A 346 -20.96 -33.23 2.56
C GLU A 346 -19.98 -34.34 2.97
N GLU A 347 -18.78 -34.35 2.38
CA GLU A 347 -17.71 -35.30 2.72
C GLU A 347 -16.67 -34.72 3.71
N GLY A 348 -16.98 -33.59 4.36
CA GLY A 348 -16.07 -32.90 5.29
C GLY A 348 -14.95 -32.10 4.60
N GLU A 349 -15.05 -31.88 3.30
CA GLU A 349 -14.10 -31.13 2.48
C GLU A 349 -14.19 -29.61 2.67
N GLY A 350 -13.05 -28.94 2.61
CA GLY A 350 -12.96 -27.49 2.51
C GLY A 350 -13.33 -27.00 1.10
N LYS A 351 -14.27 -26.05 1.00
CA LYS A 351 -14.62 -25.35 -0.26
C LYS A 351 -14.13 -23.90 -0.30
N THR A 352 -13.68 -23.38 0.83
CA THR A 352 -13.30 -21.98 0.98
C THR A 352 -11.97 -21.83 1.72
N ARG A 353 -11.35 -20.66 1.57
CA ARG A 353 -10.23 -20.21 2.40
C ARG A 353 -10.65 -18.97 3.18
N ALA A 354 -10.26 -18.93 4.44
CA ALA A 354 -10.49 -17.80 5.33
C ALA A 354 -9.69 -16.57 4.88
N VAL A 355 -10.39 -15.49 4.52
CA VAL A 355 -9.81 -14.16 4.40
C VAL A 355 -9.97 -13.46 5.73
N LYS A 356 -8.87 -12.94 6.28
CA LYS A 356 -8.93 -12.01 7.40
C LYS A 356 -9.04 -10.61 6.86
N LEU A 357 -9.98 -9.85 7.40
CA LEU A 357 -10.18 -8.45 7.06
C LEU A 357 -10.08 -7.61 8.32
N GLY A 358 -9.28 -6.55 8.24
CA GLY A 358 -9.14 -5.54 9.27
C GLY A 358 -9.64 -4.21 8.74
N CYS A 359 -10.21 -3.38 9.61
CA CYS A 359 -10.47 -1.99 9.30
C CYS A 359 -9.97 -1.07 10.42
N VAL A 360 -9.47 0.10 10.05
CA VAL A 360 -9.09 1.17 10.98
C VAL A 360 -9.94 2.40 10.69
N PHE A 361 -10.51 3.01 11.72
CA PHE A 361 -11.29 4.25 11.57
C PHE A 361 -11.29 5.08 12.85
N THR A 362 -11.73 6.34 12.75
CA THR A 362 -11.83 7.28 13.86
C THR A 362 -13.27 7.75 14.09
N GLN A 363 -13.51 8.36 15.24
CA GLN A 363 -14.80 8.94 15.62
C GLN A 363 -14.69 10.46 15.69
N THR A 364 -15.69 11.16 15.14
CA THR A 364 -15.79 12.62 15.20
C THR A 364 -16.44 13.11 16.49
N GLY A 365 -17.43 12.37 17.00
CA GLY A 365 -18.19 12.74 18.19
C GLY A 365 -19.32 11.76 18.49
N VAL A 366 -20.39 12.25 19.10
CA VAL A 366 -21.65 11.53 19.29
C VAL A 366 -22.80 12.35 18.70
N ASP A 367 -23.89 11.69 18.30
CA ASP A 367 -25.14 12.32 17.86
C ASP A 367 -25.97 12.85 19.05
N GLU A 368 -27.16 13.40 18.77
CA GLU A 368 -28.06 13.97 19.77
C GLU A 368 -28.56 12.90 20.77
N GLU A 369 -28.65 11.65 20.33
CA GLU A 369 -29.02 10.48 21.13
C GLU A 369 -27.82 9.86 21.89
N GLY A 370 -26.62 10.39 21.70
CA GLY A 370 -25.39 9.93 22.34
C GLY A 370 -24.73 8.70 21.68
N HIS A 371 -25.15 8.33 20.46
CA HIS A 371 -24.49 7.29 19.68
C HIS A 371 -23.23 7.83 19.01
N PRO A 372 -22.16 7.01 18.94
CA PRO A 372 -20.91 7.42 18.30
C PRO A 372 -21.08 7.64 16.80
N VAL A 373 -20.49 8.73 16.29
CA VAL A 373 -20.49 9.09 14.87
C VAL A 373 -19.11 8.84 14.28
N ARG A 374 -19.05 8.01 13.23
CA ARG A 374 -17.82 7.65 12.54
C ARG A 374 -17.33 8.84 11.70
N ASP A 375 -16.02 9.04 11.66
CA ASP A 375 -15.38 9.89 10.66
C ASP A 375 -15.38 9.18 9.30
N GLU A 376 -16.24 9.61 8.38
CA GLU A 376 -16.51 8.86 7.15
C GLU A 376 -15.28 8.65 6.27
N GLY A 377 -14.43 9.68 6.16
CA GLY A 377 -13.18 9.65 5.38
C GLY A 377 -12.01 8.99 6.11
N SER A 378 -12.25 8.43 7.29
CA SER A 378 -11.18 7.84 8.11
C SER A 378 -10.97 6.35 7.92
N THR A 379 -11.90 5.67 7.26
CA THR A 379 -11.91 4.21 7.20
C THR A 379 -10.94 3.70 6.16
N SER A 380 -10.06 2.81 6.60
CA SER A 380 -9.19 2.03 5.72
C SER A 380 -9.33 0.55 6.02
N TYR A 381 -9.03 -0.26 5.01
CA TYR A 381 -9.14 -1.71 5.06
C TYR A 381 -7.80 -2.35 4.70
N VAL A 382 -7.52 -3.45 5.37
CA VAL A 382 -6.45 -4.38 5.01
C VAL A 382 -7.00 -5.80 5.07
N GLY A 383 -6.48 -6.69 4.22
CA GLY A 383 -6.90 -8.08 4.31
C GLY A 383 -6.21 -8.98 3.31
N ALA A 384 -6.19 -10.26 3.64
CA ALA A 384 -5.64 -11.32 2.80
C ALA A 384 -6.06 -12.70 3.32
N ILE A 385 -5.91 -13.71 2.47
CA ILE A 385 -5.88 -15.12 2.87
C ILE A 385 -4.46 -15.41 3.38
N GLU A 386 -4.26 -15.27 4.67
CA GLU A 386 -2.96 -15.43 5.32
C GLU A 386 -3.07 -15.94 6.77
N GLY A 387 -1.91 -16.20 7.39
CA GLY A 387 -1.81 -16.57 8.80
C GLY A 387 -2.12 -15.41 9.73
N ILE A 388 -2.45 -15.72 10.98
CA ILE A 388 -2.82 -14.71 12.00
C ILE A 388 -1.67 -13.71 12.24
N GLU A 389 -0.44 -14.20 12.33
CA GLU A 389 0.75 -13.36 12.57
C GLU A 389 0.98 -12.33 11.45
N ALA A 390 0.99 -12.76 10.19
CA ALA A 390 1.14 -11.86 9.04
C ALA A 390 0.03 -10.80 8.99
N PHE A 391 -1.21 -11.22 9.26
CA PHE A 391 -2.35 -10.31 9.34
C PHE A 391 -2.23 -9.30 10.48
N GLY A 392 -1.68 -9.71 11.63
CA GLY A 392 -1.41 -8.84 12.77
C GLY A 392 -0.51 -7.67 12.40
N TYR A 393 0.65 -7.94 11.80
CA TYR A 393 1.57 -6.90 11.33
C TYR A 393 0.96 -5.99 10.27
N ARG A 394 0.20 -6.56 9.32
CA ARG A 394 -0.49 -5.78 8.28
C ARG A 394 -1.46 -4.77 8.89
N LEU A 395 -2.29 -5.21 9.83
CA LEU A 395 -3.28 -4.35 10.49
C LEU A 395 -2.61 -3.34 11.43
N TYR A 396 -1.55 -3.74 12.11
CA TYR A 396 -0.77 -2.85 12.95
C TYR A 396 -0.09 -1.73 12.15
N GLY A 397 0.55 -2.06 11.02
CA GLY A 397 1.16 -1.07 10.13
C GLY A 397 0.14 -0.06 9.59
N GLU A 398 -1.05 -0.54 9.21
CA GLU A 398 -2.14 0.36 8.80
C GLU A 398 -2.61 1.26 9.95
N ALA A 399 -2.74 0.72 11.18
CA ALA A 399 -3.09 1.53 12.34
C ALA A 399 -2.02 2.61 12.64
N LEU A 400 -0.73 2.27 12.57
CA LEU A 400 0.37 3.22 12.71
C LEU A 400 0.29 4.33 11.66
N ARG A 401 0.09 3.98 10.39
CA ARG A 401 -0.12 4.94 9.29
C ARG A 401 -1.27 5.89 9.57
N ARG A 402 -2.39 5.37 10.09
CA ARG A 402 -3.58 6.15 10.48
C ARG A 402 -3.38 6.96 11.77
N GLY A 403 -2.25 6.80 12.46
CA GLY A 403 -1.86 7.59 13.62
C GLY A 403 -2.19 6.94 14.97
N LEU A 404 -2.05 5.62 15.08
CA LEU A 404 -2.27 4.88 16.34
C LEU A 404 -1.58 5.53 17.55
N GLU A 405 -0.34 5.99 17.41
CA GLU A 405 0.42 6.63 18.50
C GLU A 405 -0.19 7.97 18.97
N ARG A 406 -1.06 8.58 18.16
CA ARG A 406 -1.78 9.82 18.48
C ARG A 406 -3.17 9.58 19.03
N ALA A 407 -3.64 8.33 19.03
CA ALA A 407 -4.95 7.99 19.54
C ALA A 407 -4.93 8.03 21.07
N GLN A 408 -5.75 8.89 21.65
CA GLN A 408 -5.90 8.99 23.11
C GLN A 408 -6.62 7.75 23.68
N GLN A 409 -7.51 7.17 22.88
CA GLN A 409 -8.23 5.95 23.20
C GLN A 409 -8.31 5.05 21.97
N VAL A 410 -7.96 3.79 22.16
CA VAL A 410 -7.99 2.76 21.12
C VAL A 410 -8.97 1.67 21.54
N SER A 411 -9.83 1.24 20.61
CA SER A 411 -10.77 0.14 20.83
C SER A 411 -10.61 -0.92 19.74
N VAL A 412 -10.48 -2.18 20.15
CA VAL A 412 -10.47 -3.34 19.24
C VAL A 412 -11.83 -4.02 19.27
N MET A 413 -12.39 -4.30 18.10
CA MET A 413 -13.73 -4.88 17.93
C MET A 413 -13.70 -6.15 17.08
N GLY A 414 -14.50 -7.14 17.46
CA GLY A 414 -14.62 -8.41 16.74
C GLY A 414 -15.71 -9.34 17.28
N ASP A 415 -15.86 -10.51 16.68
CA ASP A 415 -16.92 -11.50 16.95
C ASP A 415 -16.76 -12.28 18.28
N GLY A 416 -15.63 -12.16 18.96
CA GLY A 416 -15.31 -12.94 20.16
C GLY A 416 -14.33 -14.09 19.94
N ALA A 417 -13.81 -14.28 18.72
CA ALA A 417 -12.81 -15.30 18.43
C ALA A 417 -11.48 -15.02 19.15
N LEU A 418 -10.86 -16.09 19.67
CA LEU A 418 -9.65 -15.98 20.50
C LEU A 418 -8.48 -15.28 19.78
N TRP A 419 -8.35 -15.51 18.48
CA TRP A 419 -7.26 -14.94 17.69
C TRP A 419 -7.32 -13.41 17.61
N ILE A 420 -8.51 -12.81 17.65
CA ILE A 420 -8.71 -11.36 17.66
C ILE A 420 -8.11 -10.77 18.93
N TRP A 421 -8.39 -11.40 20.07
CA TRP A 421 -7.92 -10.92 21.37
C TRP A 421 -6.42 -11.13 21.55
N ASN A 422 -5.86 -12.20 21.00
CA ASN A 422 -4.41 -12.39 20.99
C ASN A 422 -3.72 -11.27 20.19
N LEU A 423 -4.24 -10.89 19.01
CA LEU A 423 -3.69 -9.76 18.24
C LEU A 423 -3.90 -8.41 18.95
N ALA A 424 -5.02 -8.24 19.66
CA ALA A 424 -5.26 -7.03 20.47
C ALA A 424 -4.21 -6.87 21.56
N GLU A 425 -3.89 -7.93 22.30
CA GLU A 425 -2.85 -7.95 23.33
C GLU A 425 -1.45 -7.70 22.74
N GLU A 426 -1.16 -8.30 21.59
CA GLU A 426 0.15 -8.25 20.96
C GLU A 426 0.47 -6.90 20.31
N HIS A 427 -0.47 -6.34 19.54
CA HIS A 427 -0.23 -5.15 18.72
C HIS A 427 -0.88 -3.87 19.27
N PHE A 428 -1.90 -3.99 20.11
CA PHE A 428 -2.73 -2.86 20.55
C PHE A 428 -2.83 -2.83 22.08
N HIS A 429 -1.67 -2.90 22.74
CA HIS A 429 -1.59 -2.96 24.20
C HIS A 429 -2.36 -1.81 24.86
N GLY A 430 -3.22 -2.15 25.82
CA GLY A 430 -4.07 -1.19 26.53
C GLY A 430 -5.36 -0.78 25.81
N ALA A 431 -5.64 -1.34 24.62
CA ALA A 431 -6.89 -1.06 23.92
C ALA A 431 -8.12 -1.66 24.64
N ILE A 432 -9.24 -0.95 24.55
CA ILE A 432 -10.54 -1.45 25.03
C ILE A 432 -11.01 -2.54 24.06
N GLN A 433 -11.17 -3.76 24.55
CA GLN A 433 -11.64 -4.89 23.75
C GLN A 433 -13.16 -5.00 23.85
N ILE A 434 -13.85 -4.93 22.71
CA ILE A 434 -15.32 -4.92 22.64
C ILE A 434 -15.78 -6.03 21.71
N VAL A 435 -16.60 -6.95 22.22
CA VAL A 435 -17.28 -7.94 21.37
C VAL A 435 -18.41 -7.25 20.62
N ASP A 436 -18.60 -7.58 19.35
CA ASP A 436 -19.73 -7.07 18.58
C ASP A 436 -21.08 -7.47 19.23
N LEU A 437 -21.88 -6.45 19.56
CA LEU A 437 -23.17 -6.64 20.21
C LEU A 437 -24.12 -7.53 19.40
N TYR A 438 -24.12 -7.42 18.07
CA TYR A 438 -25.04 -8.18 17.22
C TYR A 438 -24.64 -9.67 17.12
N HIS A 439 -23.35 -9.97 17.08
CA HIS A 439 -22.79 -11.30 17.23
C HIS A 439 -23.14 -11.89 18.58
N ALA A 440 -22.89 -11.16 19.68
CA ALA A 440 -23.23 -11.59 21.03
C ALA A 440 -24.73 -11.89 21.17
N ARG A 441 -25.61 -11.12 20.52
CA ARG A 441 -27.06 -11.40 20.48
C ARG A 441 -27.38 -12.69 19.73
N GLY A 442 -26.62 -13.03 18.69
CA GLY A 442 -26.75 -14.29 17.97
C GLY A 442 -26.56 -15.51 18.87
N HIS A 443 -25.64 -15.45 19.82
CA HIS A 443 -25.34 -16.55 20.74
C HIS A 443 -26.52 -16.94 21.64
N TYR A 444 -27.21 -15.97 22.27
CA TYR A 444 -28.42 -16.33 23.03
C TYR A 444 -29.58 -16.72 22.11
N TRP A 445 -29.64 -16.19 20.88
CA TRP A 445 -30.64 -16.61 19.89
C TRP A 445 -30.47 -18.07 19.47
N ASN A 446 -29.24 -18.57 19.37
CA ASN A 446 -28.96 -19.99 19.14
C ASN A 446 -29.50 -20.86 20.28
N VAL A 447 -29.31 -20.43 21.53
CA VAL A 447 -29.90 -21.09 22.71
C VAL A 447 -31.42 -21.11 22.60
N ALA A 448 -32.04 -19.96 22.35
CA ALA A 448 -33.49 -19.84 22.28
C ALA A 448 -34.08 -20.75 21.20
N ARG A 449 -33.50 -20.78 19.99
CA ARG A 449 -33.96 -21.65 18.90
C ARG A 449 -33.71 -23.13 19.17
N GLY A 450 -32.55 -23.48 19.73
CA GLY A 450 -32.17 -24.86 19.98
C GLY A 450 -32.92 -25.53 21.13
N VAL A 451 -33.32 -24.75 22.15
CA VAL A 451 -33.89 -25.27 23.41
C VAL A 451 -35.36 -24.90 23.58
N LEU A 452 -35.77 -23.68 23.22
CA LEU A 452 -37.12 -23.13 23.47
C LEU A 452 -37.97 -23.03 22.19
N GLY A 453 -37.46 -23.47 21.04
CA GLY A 453 -38.03 -23.20 19.71
C GLY A 453 -39.45 -23.73 19.47
N ALA A 454 -39.96 -24.64 20.31
CA ALA A 454 -41.31 -25.19 20.18
C ALA A 454 -42.42 -24.24 20.66
N GLU A 455 -42.10 -23.27 21.53
CA GLU A 455 -43.08 -22.38 22.16
C GLU A 455 -42.77 -20.91 21.86
N GLU A 456 -43.44 -20.36 20.84
CA GLU A 456 -43.12 -19.03 20.30
C GLU A 456 -43.27 -17.90 21.33
N GLY A 457 -44.24 -18.00 22.25
CA GLY A 457 -44.45 -17.04 23.32
C GLY A 457 -43.28 -16.99 24.31
N ILE A 458 -42.89 -18.15 24.84
CA ILE A 458 -41.76 -18.30 25.77
C ILE A 458 -40.46 -17.86 25.11
N LEU A 459 -40.24 -18.23 23.84
CA LEU A 459 -39.06 -17.85 23.09
C LEU A 459 -38.94 -16.33 22.94
N LYS A 460 -40.03 -15.63 22.60
CA LYS A 460 -40.03 -14.16 22.46
C LYS A 460 -39.77 -13.46 23.80
N GLU A 461 -40.44 -13.91 24.86
CA GLU A 461 -40.26 -13.32 26.19
C GLU A 461 -38.83 -13.52 26.72
N TRP A 462 -38.32 -14.75 26.59
CA TRP A 462 -36.97 -15.09 27.04
C TRP A 462 -35.90 -14.31 26.27
N THR A 463 -36.02 -14.21 24.93
CA THR A 463 -35.05 -13.48 24.09
C THR A 463 -35.06 -11.97 24.34
N GLU A 464 -36.23 -11.36 24.59
CA GLU A 464 -36.31 -9.93 24.93
C GLU A 464 -35.71 -9.64 26.32
N ALA A 465 -35.89 -10.54 27.30
CA ALA A 465 -35.22 -10.42 28.59
C ALA A 465 -33.69 -10.48 28.45
N ARG A 466 -33.16 -11.45 27.69
CA ARG A 466 -31.72 -11.57 27.42
C ARG A 466 -31.17 -10.37 26.66
N ARG A 467 -31.92 -9.81 25.71
CA ARG A 467 -31.56 -8.56 25.01
C ARG A 467 -31.38 -7.41 25.99
N LYS A 468 -32.35 -7.16 26.88
CA LYS A 468 -32.27 -6.06 27.86
C LYS A 468 -31.10 -6.24 28.83
N GLU A 469 -30.86 -7.46 29.30
CA GLU A 469 -29.74 -7.78 30.17
C GLU A 469 -28.39 -7.58 29.47
N LEU A 470 -28.24 -8.13 28.26
CA LEU A 470 -27.03 -8.01 27.46
C LEU A 470 -26.77 -6.54 27.10
N ASP A 471 -27.74 -5.83 26.53
CA ASP A 471 -27.60 -4.41 26.18
C ASP A 471 -27.23 -3.54 27.39
N GLY A 472 -27.70 -3.93 28.58
CA GLY A 472 -27.37 -3.30 29.85
C GLY A 472 -26.02 -3.71 30.45
N GLY A 473 -25.25 -4.57 29.79
CA GLY A 473 -23.95 -5.08 30.25
C GLY A 473 -24.02 -6.15 31.35
N LYS A 474 -25.22 -6.70 31.63
CA LYS A 474 -25.48 -7.68 32.69
C LYS A 474 -25.28 -9.11 32.19
N VAL A 475 -24.10 -9.41 31.68
CA VAL A 475 -23.74 -10.69 31.02
C VAL A 475 -23.92 -11.87 31.96
N GLU A 476 -23.63 -11.68 33.25
CA GLU A 476 -23.78 -12.71 34.28
C GLU A 476 -25.23 -13.22 34.38
N ARG A 477 -26.23 -12.34 34.19
CA ARG A 477 -27.65 -12.75 34.17
C ARG A 477 -28.01 -13.56 32.92
N VAL A 478 -27.40 -13.23 31.79
CA VAL A 478 -27.55 -14.00 30.54
C VAL A 478 -26.97 -15.40 30.73
N ILE A 479 -25.79 -15.51 31.35
CA ILE A 479 -25.13 -16.79 31.67
C ILE A 479 -25.99 -17.62 32.61
N GLU A 480 -26.45 -17.04 33.72
CA GLU A 480 -27.31 -17.70 34.70
C GLU A 480 -28.59 -18.23 34.03
N ALA A 481 -29.23 -17.39 33.20
CA ALA A 481 -30.43 -17.78 32.48
C ALA A 481 -30.22 -18.92 31.47
N ILE A 482 -29.07 -18.97 30.80
CA ILE A 482 -28.72 -20.09 29.92
C ILE A 482 -28.52 -21.37 30.75
N ARG A 483 -27.82 -21.27 31.89
CA ARG A 483 -27.54 -22.41 32.77
C ARG A 483 -28.79 -22.96 33.46
N ASN A 484 -29.82 -22.14 33.65
CA ASN A 484 -31.10 -22.55 34.25
C ASN A 484 -32.04 -23.27 33.28
N LEU A 485 -31.69 -23.37 31.99
CA LEU A 485 -32.46 -24.17 31.03
C LEU A 485 -32.15 -25.66 31.22
N CYS A 486 -33.19 -26.48 31.24
CA CYS A 486 -33.05 -27.94 31.32
C CYS A 486 -32.96 -28.54 29.90
N PRO A 487 -31.79 -29.08 29.47
CA PRO A 487 -31.69 -29.76 28.20
C PRO A 487 -32.43 -31.11 28.26
N THR A 488 -33.16 -31.45 27.19
CA THR A 488 -33.81 -32.77 27.03
C THR A 488 -33.05 -33.68 26.06
N THR A 489 -32.03 -33.15 25.37
CA THR A 489 -31.20 -33.87 24.41
C THR A 489 -29.72 -33.51 24.56
N GLU A 490 -28.82 -34.41 24.15
CA GLU A 490 -27.37 -34.14 24.13
C GLU A 490 -27.00 -32.93 23.26
N MET A 491 -27.74 -32.72 22.16
CA MET A 491 -27.53 -31.57 21.28
C MET A 491 -27.85 -30.26 22.01
N GLN A 492 -28.94 -30.20 22.76
CA GLN A 492 -29.28 -29.04 23.58
C GLN A 492 -28.25 -28.80 24.68
N GLU A 493 -27.80 -29.86 25.37
CA GLU A 493 -26.75 -29.74 26.38
C GLU A 493 -25.45 -29.15 25.79
N LYS A 494 -25.07 -29.61 24.59
CA LYS A 494 -23.91 -29.07 23.87
C LYS A 494 -24.08 -27.60 23.51
N ILE A 495 -25.27 -27.19 23.04
CA ILE A 495 -25.58 -25.78 22.75
C ILE A 495 -25.44 -24.96 24.03
N LEU A 496 -26.11 -25.34 25.13
CA LEU A 496 -26.06 -24.62 26.40
C LEU A 496 -24.62 -24.45 26.93
N LYS A 497 -23.81 -25.53 26.90
CA LYS A 497 -22.40 -25.48 27.31
C LYS A 497 -21.58 -24.55 26.44
N THR A 498 -21.72 -24.65 25.12
CA THR A 498 -20.94 -23.86 24.14
C THR A 498 -21.26 -22.37 24.28
N GLU A 499 -22.55 -22.04 24.31
CA GLU A 499 -23.02 -20.66 24.36
C GLU A 499 -22.76 -20.01 25.73
N SER A 500 -22.94 -20.74 26.84
CA SER A 500 -22.58 -20.25 28.18
C SER A 500 -21.07 -19.98 28.30
N ALA A 501 -20.22 -20.87 27.75
CA ALA A 501 -18.77 -20.69 27.77
C ALA A 501 -18.33 -19.47 26.94
N TYR A 502 -19.01 -19.18 25.83
CA TYR A 502 -18.76 -17.98 25.03
C TYR A 502 -18.98 -16.69 25.83
N PHE A 503 -20.11 -16.56 26.52
CA PHE A 503 -20.40 -15.40 27.36
C PHE A 503 -19.44 -15.28 28.55
N GLU A 504 -19.13 -16.40 29.22
CA GLU A 504 -18.20 -16.41 30.36
C GLU A 504 -16.82 -15.91 29.95
N LYS A 505 -16.28 -16.42 28.83
CA LYS A 505 -14.97 -16.04 28.30
C LYS A 505 -14.87 -14.57 27.91
N ASN A 506 -15.99 -13.97 27.50
CA ASN A 506 -16.04 -12.64 26.92
C ASN A 506 -16.73 -11.60 27.82
N LYS A 507 -17.08 -11.93 29.07
CA LYS A 507 -17.94 -11.08 29.91
C LYS A 507 -17.47 -9.63 30.03
N GLU A 508 -16.16 -9.43 30.21
CA GLU A 508 -15.58 -8.08 30.36
C GLU A 508 -15.57 -7.29 29.04
N ARG A 509 -15.63 -7.98 27.90
CA ARG A 509 -15.71 -7.37 26.56
C ARG A 509 -17.15 -7.06 26.14
N MET A 510 -18.13 -7.33 27.01
CA MET A 510 -19.56 -7.17 26.75
C MET A 510 -20.21 -6.18 27.74
N ARG A 511 -19.43 -5.26 28.31
CA ARG A 511 -19.90 -4.18 29.22
C ARG A 511 -20.55 -3.02 28.45
N TYR A 512 -21.54 -3.32 27.61
CA TYR A 512 -22.10 -2.38 26.64
C TYR A 512 -22.65 -1.09 27.23
N ALA A 513 -23.26 -1.12 28.42
CA ALA A 513 -23.73 0.09 29.08
C ALA A 513 -22.57 1.03 29.46
N GLU A 514 -21.42 0.49 29.85
CA GLU A 514 -20.22 1.27 30.19
C GLU A 514 -19.56 1.83 28.92
N PHE A 515 -19.48 1.03 27.86
CA PHE A 515 -18.96 1.48 26.57
C PHE A 515 -19.82 2.61 25.98
N ARG A 516 -21.16 2.50 26.07
CA ARG A 516 -22.08 3.56 25.63
C ARG A 516 -21.95 4.83 26.47
N LYS A 517 -21.74 4.74 27.79
CA LYS A 517 -21.47 5.93 28.62
C LYS A 517 -20.19 6.65 28.21
N GLN A 518 -19.21 5.92 27.69
CA GLN A 518 -18.00 6.49 27.11
C GLN A 518 -18.22 7.01 25.67
N GLY A 519 -19.42 6.84 25.09
CA GLY A 519 -19.71 7.18 23.70
C GLY A 519 -18.89 6.35 22.71
N LEU A 520 -18.73 5.04 22.96
CA LEU A 520 -17.99 4.11 22.11
C LEU A 520 -18.92 3.32 21.18
N PHE A 521 -18.39 2.91 20.03
CA PHE A 521 -19.02 1.89 19.20
C PHE A 521 -19.07 0.56 19.96
N VAL A 522 -20.23 -0.10 19.89
CA VAL A 522 -20.47 -1.43 20.49
C VAL A 522 -20.71 -2.51 19.43
N GLY A 523 -20.65 -2.14 18.16
CA GLY A 523 -20.81 -3.06 17.04
C GLY A 523 -19.71 -2.89 16.00
N SER A 524 -19.32 -4.00 15.38
CA SER A 524 -18.30 -4.15 14.35
C SER A 524 -18.82 -3.86 12.93
N GLY A 525 -19.94 -3.14 12.80
CA GLY A 525 -20.65 -2.94 11.52
C GLY A 525 -19.77 -2.41 10.37
N VAL A 526 -18.68 -1.69 10.67
CA VAL A 526 -17.70 -1.22 9.67
C VAL A 526 -16.93 -2.37 9.04
N VAL A 527 -16.37 -3.29 9.85
CA VAL A 527 -15.64 -4.45 9.31
C VAL A 527 -16.59 -5.45 8.65
N GLU A 528 -17.81 -5.61 9.16
CA GLU A 528 -18.87 -6.42 8.52
C GLU A 528 -19.27 -5.87 7.15
N ALA A 529 -19.44 -4.54 7.05
CA ALA A 529 -19.62 -3.87 5.78
C ALA A 529 -18.40 -4.07 4.87
N GLY A 530 -17.19 -4.04 5.42
CA GLY A 530 -15.96 -4.39 4.72
C GLY A 530 -15.98 -5.82 4.16
N CYS A 531 -16.35 -6.83 4.95
CA CYS A 531 -16.43 -8.22 4.49
C CYS A 531 -17.43 -8.39 3.35
N ARG A 532 -18.56 -7.66 3.39
CA ARG A 532 -19.51 -7.66 2.27
C ARG A 532 -18.98 -6.91 1.06
N THR A 533 -18.43 -5.71 1.25
CA THR A 533 -18.01 -4.82 0.17
C THR A 533 -16.64 -5.21 -0.37
N VAL A 534 -15.57 -5.15 0.42
CA VAL A 534 -14.20 -5.51 0.01
C VAL A 534 -14.11 -6.95 -0.49
N ILE A 535 -14.74 -7.92 0.18
CA ILE A 535 -14.62 -9.33 -0.19
C ILE A 535 -15.83 -9.84 -0.98
N GLY A 536 -17.02 -9.74 -0.40
CA GLY A 536 -18.25 -10.36 -0.93
C GLY A 536 -18.60 -9.94 -2.36
N GLN A 537 -18.65 -8.63 -2.61
CA GLN A 537 -19.05 -8.04 -3.90
C GLN A 537 -18.08 -8.32 -5.06
N ARG A 538 -16.97 -9.04 -4.84
CA ARG A 538 -16.06 -9.42 -5.93
C ARG A 538 -15.60 -10.86 -5.89
N LEU A 539 -15.39 -11.43 -4.72
CA LEU A 539 -14.80 -12.75 -4.58
C LEU A 539 -15.83 -13.86 -4.30
N LYS A 540 -17.11 -13.49 -4.03
CA LYS A 540 -18.15 -14.45 -3.62
C LYS A 540 -19.35 -14.53 -4.57
N PHE A 541 -19.25 -14.06 -5.80
CA PHE A 541 -20.32 -14.30 -6.77
C PHE A 541 -20.39 -15.77 -7.19
N SER A 542 -21.58 -16.18 -7.62
CA SER A 542 -21.84 -17.56 -8.04
C SER A 542 -20.84 -18.02 -9.12
N GLY A 543 -20.35 -19.26 -8.96
CA GLY A 543 -19.40 -19.89 -9.89
C GLY A 543 -17.93 -19.46 -9.74
N MET A 544 -17.62 -18.44 -8.94
CA MET A 544 -16.23 -17.99 -8.76
C MET A 544 -15.43 -18.99 -7.92
N HIS A 545 -14.24 -19.35 -8.42
CA HIS A 545 -13.25 -20.15 -7.69
C HIS A 545 -11.88 -19.54 -7.92
N TRP A 546 -11.16 -19.27 -6.83
CA TRP A 546 -9.90 -18.56 -6.88
C TRP A 546 -8.72 -19.47 -6.53
N THR A 547 -7.55 -19.18 -7.08
CA THR A 547 -6.31 -19.52 -6.39
C THR A 547 -6.10 -18.53 -5.25
N VAL A 548 -5.36 -18.92 -4.21
CA VAL A 548 -5.07 -18.00 -3.09
C VAL A 548 -4.30 -16.78 -3.58
N LYS A 549 -3.33 -16.99 -4.48
CA LYS A 549 -2.56 -15.91 -5.09
C LYS A 549 -3.46 -14.94 -5.87
N GLY A 550 -4.40 -15.46 -6.67
CA GLY A 550 -5.34 -14.64 -7.44
C GLY A 550 -6.30 -13.86 -6.55
N ALA A 551 -6.83 -14.50 -5.49
CA ALA A 551 -7.69 -13.83 -4.51
C ALA A 551 -6.95 -12.69 -3.79
N ASN A 552 -5.76 -12.94 -3.24
CA ASN A 552 -5.00 -11.92 -2.51
C ASN A 552 -4.65 -10.71 -3.38
N ARG A 553 -4.29 -10.91 -4.65
CA ARG A 553 -4.03 -9.78 -5.58
C ARG A 553 -5.27 -8.90 -5.77
N ILE A 554 -6.46 -9.50 -5.85
CA ILE A 554 -7.71 -8.73 -5.98
C ILE A 554 -8.12 -8.09 -4.66
N ILE A 555 -7.88 -8.76 -3.53
CA ILE A 555 -8.11 -8.19 -2.20
C ILE A 555 -7.21 -6.96 -2.01
N ALA A 556 -5.92 -7.03 -2.32
CA ALA A 556 -4.99 -5.91 -2.23
C ALA A 556 -5.45 -4.70 -3.08
N LEU A 557 -5.88 -4.94 -4.33
CA LEU A 557 -6.47 -3.87 -5.16
C LEU A 557 -7.72 -3.26 -4.52
N ARG A 558 -8.64 -4.10 -4.01
CA ARG A 558 -9.88 -3.61 -3.40
C ARG A 558 -9.62 -2.86 -2.10
N CYS A 559 -8.71 -3.33 -1.25
CA CYS A 559 -8.26 -2.61 -0.06
C CYS A 559 -7.64 -1.25 -0.42
N CYS A 560 -6.77 -1.21 -1.43
CA CYS A 560 -6.18 0.05 -1.91
C CYS A 560 -7.26 1.04 -2.38
N ILE A 561 -8.19 0.58 -3.23
CA ILE A 561 -9.24 1.44 -3.78
C ILE A 561 -10.26 1.89 -2.72
N LEU A 562 -10.72 0.99 -1.87
CA LEU A 562 -11.77 1.26 -0.87
C LEU A 562 -11.23 1.94 0.41
N SER A 563 -9.92 2.16 0.49
CA SER A 563 -9.27 2.97 1.52
C SER A 563 -8.85 4.35 0.99
N ASP A 564 -9.38 4.75 -0.18
CA ASP A 564 -9.05 5.99 -0.90
C ASP A 564 -7.55 6.19 -1.21
N ARG A 565 -6.81 5.08 -1.38
CA ARG A 565 -5.36 5.09 -1.65
C ARG A 565 -5.01 4.90 -3.11
N TRP A 566 -6.01 4.96 -3.99
CA TRP A 566 -5.81 4.68 -5.42
C TRP A 566 -4.87 5.69 -6.06
N GLU A 567 -5.02 6.98 -5.75
CA GLU A 567 -4.14 8.02 -6.30
C GLU A 567 -2.73 7.93 -5.71
N GLU A 568 -2.58 7.75 -4.39
CA GLU A 568 -1.27 7.51 -3.73
C GLU A 568 -0.51 6.35 -4.40
N PHE A 569 -1.23 5.26 -4.71
CA PHE A 569 -0.65 4.11 -5.39
C PHE A 569 -0.17 4.45 -6.81
N TRP A 570 -0.89 5.27 -7.57
CA TRP A 570 -0.46 5.67 -8.92
C TRP A 570 0.68 6.68 -8.90
N GLU A 571 0.73 7.58 -7.91
CA GLU A 571 1.89 8.45 -7.68
C GLU A 571 3.13 7.63 -7.36
N TYR A 572 3.01 6.62 -6.49
CA TYR A 572 4.08 5.66 -6.22
C TYR A 572 4.54 4.91 -7.47
N GLN A 573 3.61 4.45 -8.32
CA GLN A 573 3.96 3.79 -9.59
C GLN A 573 4.72 4.73 -10.54
N ALA A 574 4.31 6.00 -10.63
CA ALA A 574 4.94 6.98 -11.50
C ALA A 574 6.34 7.42 -11.02
N SER A 575 6.64 7.22 -9.73
CA SER A 575 7.94 7.55 -9.13
C SER A 575 9.01 6.46 -9.27
N ARG A 576 8.62 5.27 -9.74
CA ARG A 576 9.51 4.12 -10.01
C ARG A 576 9.89 4.07 -11.47
#